data_AF-A0A7W1AQY8-F1
#
_entry.id   AF-A0A7W1AQY8-F1
#
_cell.length_a   1.000
_cell.length_b   1.000
_cell.length_c   1.000
_cell.angle_alpha   90.00
_cell.angle_beta   90.00
_cell.angle_gamma   90.00
#
_symmetry.space_group_name_H-M   'P 1'
#
loop_
_entity.id
_entity.type
_entity.pdbx_description
1 polymer ?
#
loop_
_entity_poly.entity_id
_entity_poly.type
_entity_poly.pdbx_seq_one_letter_code
_entity_poly.pdbx_strand_id
1 'polypeptide(L)'
;MKVGDPAPSFELPATDGAVHSPAGGLVAVVFTCNHCPYALAWHDRVLEAASDYAGRARVLLVNPNDADRYPRDSMQAMRDRVEADGGWPAPYLRDESQQVARAFGAKTTPDVFVLDGEGALRYRGAPDHDYDDPGAGAA
;
A
#
# COMPACT_ATOMS: atom_id res chain seq x y z
N MET A 1 -10.48 -3.79 -11.13
CA MET A 1 -10.07 -2.77 -12.12
C MET A 1 -9.14 -3.36 -13.17
N LYS A 2 -9.08 -2.74 -14.34
CA LYS A 2 -8.17 -2.99 -15.48
C LYS A 2 -7.41 -1.70 -15.82
N VAL A 3 -6.26 -1.84 -16.48
CA VAL A 3 -5.47 -0.68 -16.94
C VAL A 3 -6.34 0.22 -17.83
N GLY A 4 -6.30 1.53 -17.57
CA GLY A 4 -7.13 2.55 -18.18
C GLY A 4 -8.38 2.93 -17.38
N ASP A 5 -8.82 2.11 -16.42
CA ASP A 5 -9.98 2.44 -15.57
C ASP A 5 -9.65 3.63 -14.65
N PRO A 6 -10.61 4.55 -14.42
CA PRO A 6 -10.47 5.57 -13.38
C PRO A 6 -10.46 4.90 -12.01
N ALA A 7 -9.55 5.34 -11.14
CA ALA A 7 -9.48 4.83 -9.78
C ALA A 7 -10.61 5.35 -8.89
N PRO A 8 -11.15 4.51 -7.99
CA PRO A 8 -12.05 4.98 -6.95
C PRO A 8 -11.36 6.05 -6.09
N SER A 9 -12.06 7.14 -5.80
CA SER A 9 -11.64 8.07 -4.76
C SER A 9 -11.82 7.43 -3.38
N PHE A 10 -10.94 7.78 -2.45
CA PHE A 10 -11.07 7.41 -1.05
C PHE A 10 -10.33 8.40 -0.16
N GLU A 11 -10.70 8.38 1.11
CA GLU A 11 -10.02 9.06 2.19
C GLU A 11 -9.90 8.06 3.35
N LEU A 12 -8.69 7.76 3.78
CA LEU A 12 -8.45 6.82 4.87
C LEU A 12 -7.50 7.42 5.92
N PRO A 13 -7.72 7.12 7.22
CA PRO A 13 -6.80 7.50 8.27
C PRO A 13 -5.50 6.69 8.16
N ALA A 14 -4.37 7.32 8.46
CA ALA A 14 -3.06 6.69 8.49
C ALA A 14 -2.42 6.71 9.88
N THR A 15 -1.35 5.94 10.03
CA THR A 15 -0.59 5.78 11.28
C THR A 15 -0.05 7.09 11.82
N ASP A 16 0.25 8.06 10.95
CA ASP A 16 0.65 9.43 11.28
C ASP A 16 -0.49 10.31 11.86
N GLY A 17 -1.72 9.81 11.89
CA GLY A 17 -2.90 10.53 12.37
C GLY A 17 -3.57 11.43 11.32
N ALA A 18 -3.01 11.54 10.12
CA ALA A 18 -3.60 12.27 9.01
C ALA A 18 -4.54 11.39 8.17
N VAL A 19 -5.35 12.04 7.34
CA VAL A 19 -6.20 11.39 6.35
C VAL A 19 -5.59 11.59 4.97
N HIS A 20 -5.45 10.51 4.21
CA HIS A 20 -4.81 10.52 2.90
C HIS A 20 -5.75 10.05 1.80
N SER A 21 -5.56 10.60 0.61
CA SER A 21 -6.25 10.24 -0.64
C SER A 21 -5.25 10.01 -1.77
N PRO A 22 -5.63 9.28 -2.85
CA PRO A 22 -4.76 9.02 -4.00
C PRO A 22 -4.64 10.23 -4.96
N ALA A 23 -5.16 11.40 -4.58
CA ALA A 23 -5.11 12.59 -5.43
C ALA A 23 -3.69 13.19 -5.49
N GLY A 24 -3.40 13.91 -6.59
CA GLY A 24 -2.26 14.82 -6.67
C GLY A 24 -1.00 14.25 -7.32
N GLY A 25 -1.11 13.66 -8.51
CA GLY A 25 0.03 13.19 -9.31
C GLY A 25 0.13 11.67 -9.39
N LEU A 26 1.30 11.17 -9.76
CA LEU A 26 1.59 9.74 -9.85
C LEU A 26 1.54 9.12 -8.44
N VAL A 27 0.68 8.12 -8.23
CA VAL A 27 0.55 7.43 -6.95
C VAL A 27 0.53 5.93 -7.10
N ALA A 28 1.26 5.21 -6.24
CA ALA A 28 1.14 3.78 -6.07
C ALA A 28 0.32 3.48 -4.81
N VAL A 29 -0.81 2.79 -4.97
CA VAL A 29 -1.62 2.26 -3.87
C VAL A 29 -1.25 0.79 -3.70
N VAL A 30 -0.75 0.41 -2.53
CA VAL A 30 -0.26 -0.95 -2.26
C VAL A 30 -1.08 -1.55 -1.14
N PHE A 31 -1.90 -2.54 -1.45
CA PHE A 31 -2.63 -3.29 -0.42
C PHE A 31 -1.69 -4.28 0.26
N THR A 32 -1.53 -4.16 1.58
CA THR A 32 -0.58 -4.94 2.39
C THR A 32 -1.14 -5.22 3.79
N CYS A 33 -0.38 -5.91 4.64
CA CYS A 33 -0.76 -6.20 6.02
C CYS A 33 0.45 -6.55 6.89
N ASN A 34 0.23 -6.68 8.20
CA ASN A 34 1.25 -6.95 9.21
C ASN A 34 1.28 -8.42 9.66
N HIS A 35 0.28 -9.23 9.29
CA HIS A 35 0.23 -10.63 9.74
C HIS A 35 0.72 -11.65 8.71
N CYS A 36 0.60 -11.37 7.41
CA CYS A 36 0.96 -12.29 6.34
C CYS A 36 2.47 -12.27 6.11
N PRO A 37 3.18 -13.42 6.20
CA PRO A 37 4.63 -13.46 6.00
C PRO A 37 5.04 -12.99 4.60
N TYR A 38 4.23 -13.28 3.58
CA TYR A 38 4.46 -12.81 2.21
C TYR A 38 4.42 -11.28 2.15
N ALA A 39 3.37 -10.65 2.69
CA ALA A 39 3.26 -9.19 2.69
C ALA A 39 4.47 -8.52 3.38
N LEU A 40 4.92 -9.07 4.50
CA LEU A 40 6.08 -8.57 5.24
C LEU A 40 7.38 -8.68 4.43
N ALA A 41 7.56 -9.72 3.62
CA ALA A 41 8.77 -9.93 2.81
C ALA A 41 8.97 -8.88 1.70
N TRP A 42 7.93 -8.11 1.36
CA TRP A 42 8.03 -6.99 0.40
C TRP A 42 8.02 -5.62 1.06
N HIS A 43 7.83 -5.50 2.38
CA HIS A 43 7.78 -4.18 3.04
C HIS A 43 9.05 -3.38 2.79
N ASP A 44 10.22 -3.96 3.04
CA ASP A 44 11.50 -3.27 2.87
C ASP A 44 11.69 -2.76 1.43
N ARG A 45 11.45 -3.62 0.43
CA ARG A 45 11.54 -3.26 -1.00
C ARG A 45 10.54 -2.17 -1.41
N VAL A 46 9.31 -2.23 -0.91
CA VAL A 46 8.27 -1.22 -1.19
C VAL A 46 8.62 0.12 -0.53
N LEU A 47 9.17 0.10 0.69
CA LEU A 47 9.59 1.30 1.42
C LEU A 47 10.85 1.93 0.80
N GLU A 48 11.78 1.12 0.30
CA GLU A 48 12.93 1.57 -0.50
C GLU A 48 12.45 2.27 -1.77
N ALA A 49 11.55 1.64 -2.54
CA ALA A 49 10.95 2.27 -3.72
C ALA A 49 10.19 3.57 -3.36
N ALA A 50 9.49 3.62 -2.22
CA ALA A 50 8.84 4.85 -1.77
C ALA A 50 9.84 5.98 -1.49
N SER A 51 11.00 5.65 -0.91
CA SER A 51 12.10 6.61 -0.71
C SER A 51 12.70 7.07 -2.03
N ASP A 52 13.01 6.15 -2.94
CA ASP A 52 13.64 6.44 -4.23
C ASP A 52 12.78 7.35 -5.11
N TYR A 53 11.47 7.12 -5.10
CA TYR A 53 10.52 7.88 -5.90
C TYR A 53 9.96 9.12 -5.19
N ALA A 54 10.45 9.45 -3.98
CA ALA A 54 10.02 10.63 -3.26
C ALA A 54 10.13 11.91 -4.14
N GLY A 55 9.06 12.69 -4.16
CA GLY A 55 8.94 13.90 -5.01
C GLY A 55 8.57 13.64 -6.48
N ARG A 56 8.60 12.38 -6.94
CA ARG A 56 8.18 11.98 -8.31
C ARG A 56 6.88 11.18 -8.29
N ALA A 57 6.73 10.30 -7.32
CA ALA A 57 5.52 9.53 -7.07
C ALA A 57 5.25 9.44 -5.57
N ARG A 58 3.98 9.31 -5.20
CA ARG A 58 3.57 9.00 -3.84
C ARG A 58 3.33 7.50 -3.71
N VAL A 59 3.63 6.92 -2.56
CA VAL A 59 3.25 5.55 -2.21
C VAL A 59 2.29 5.60 -1.04
N LEU A 60 1.15 4.91 -1.14
CA LEU A 60 0.16 4.73 -0.08
C LEU A 60 0.04 3.24 0.23
N LEU A 61 0.47 2.84 1.41
CA LEU A 61 0.29 1.47 1.90
C LEU A 61 -1.11 1.38 2.53
N VAL A 62 -1.89 0.35 2.22
CA VAL A 62 -3.28 0.21 2.72
C VAL A 62 -3.47 -1.14 3.37
N ASN A 63 -3.89 -1.17 4.64
CA ASN A 63 -4.26 -2.38 5.35
C ASN A 63 -5.79 -2.51 5.47
N PRO A 64 -6.42 -3.42 4.72
CA PRO A 64 -7.87 -3.66 4.80
C PRO A 64 -8.25 -4.78 5.78
N ASN A 65 -7.29 -5.51 6.34
CA ASN A 65 -7.59 -6.75 7.04
C ASN A 65 -8.45 -6.56 8.29
N ASP A 66 -9.19 -7.59 8.66
CA ASP A 66 -10.00 -7.61 9.86
C ASP A 66 -9.09 -7.68 11.11
N ALA A 67 -9.13 -6.62 11.92
CA ALA A 67 -8.28 -6.48 13.11
C ALA A 67 -8.76 -7.34 14.30
N ASP A 68 -10.05 -7.70 14.36
CA ASP A 68 -10.58 -8.59 15.39
C ASP A 68 -10.06 -10.02 15.15
N ARG A 69 -10.01 -10.42 13.89
CA ARG A 69 -9.44 -11.70 13.48
C ARG A 69 -7.90 -11.71 13.50
N TYR A 70 -7.27 -10.60 13.11
CA TYR A 70 -5.82 -10.46 13.05
C TYR A 70 -5.36 -9.22 13.82
N PRO A 71 -5.13 -9.33 15.15
CA PRO A 71 -4.79 -8.17 15.99
C PRO A 71 -3.57 -7.36 15.55
N ARG A 72 -2.62 -7.99 14.82
CA ARG A 72 -1.45 -7.31 14.22
C ARG A 72 -1.82 -6.29 13.13
N ASP A 73 -3.02 -6.39 12.56
CA ASP A 73 -3.56 -5.45 11.57
C ASP A 73 -4.45 -4.36 12.19
N SER A 74 -4.51 -4.29 13.52
CA SER A 74 -5.14 -3.16 14.21
C SER A 74 -4.38 -1.86 13.94
N MET A 75 -5.10 -0.74 14.00
CA MET A 75 -4.51 0.58 13.82
C MET A 75 -3.37 0.85 14.82
N GLN A 76 -3.51 0.38 16.07
CA GLN A 76 -2.47 0.53 17.08
C GLN A 76 -1.22 -0.27 16.69
N ALA A 77 -1.36 -1.55 16.34
CA ALA A 77 -0.22 -2.37 15.93
C ALA A 77 0.47 -1.83 14.66
N MET A 78 -0.29 -1.25 13.73
CA MET A 78 0.27 -0.55 12.57
C MET A 78 1.13 0.66 12.99
N ARG A 79 0.68 1.48 13.95
CA ARG A 79 1.46 2.61 14.48
C ARG A 79 2.73 2.12 15.17
N ASP A 80 2.59 1.17 16.09
CA ASP A 80 3.69 0.61 16.86
C ASP A 80 4.78 0.05 15.93
N ARG A 81 4.36 -0.57 14.81
CA ARG A 81 5.30 -1.07 13.80
C ARG A 81 6.06 0.05 13.09
N VAL A 82 5.35 1.06 12.59
CA VAL A 82 5.97 2.21 11.91
C VAL A 82 6.94 2.93 12.84
N GLU A 83 6.57 3.10 14.11
CA GLU A 83 7.42 3.72 15.14
C GLU A 83 8.66 2.87 15.46
N ALA A 84 8.49 1.55 15.61
CA ALA A 84 9.59 0.63 15.88
C ALA A 84 10.64 0.60 14.75
N ASP A 85 10.22 0.83 13.50
CA ASP A 85 11.09 0.92 12.34
C ASP A 85 11.76 2.32 12.20
N GLY A 86 11.48 3.27 13.09
CA GLY A 86 12.01 4.64 13.05
C GLY A 86 11.24 5.58 12.12
N GLY A 87 10.03 5.19 11.71
CA GLY A 87 9.20 5.90 10.74
C GLY A 87 9.31 5.32 9.33
N TRP A 88 8.24 5.44 8.55
CA TRP A 88 8.19 4.97 7.17
C TRP A 88 8.14 6.16 6.19
N PRO A 89 8.78 6.05 5.00
CA PRO A 89 8.74 7.08 3.96
C PRO A 89 7.38 7.19 3.24
N ALA A 90 6.44 6.30 3.55
CA ALA A 90 5.11 6.24 2.94
C ALA A 90 4.02 6.21 4.03
N PRO A 91 2.90 6.93 3.84
CA PRO A 91 1.73 6.79 4.69
C PRO A 91 1.21 5.34 4.72
N TYR A 92 0.90 4.84 5.92
CA TYR A 92 0.29 3.52 6.12
C TYR A 92 -1.16 3.65 6.62
N LEU A 93 -2.11 3.41 5.71
CA LEU A 93 -3.53 3.71 5.82
C LEU A 93 -4.32 2.49 6.29
N ARG A 94 -5.37 2.71 7.08
CA ARG A 94 -6.28 1.66 7.55
C ARG A 94 -7.61 1.73 6.80
N ASP A 95 -7.93 0.70 6.03
CA ASP A 95 -9.25 0.49 5.42
C ASP A 95 -10.11 -0.46 6.27
N GLU A 96 -10.62 0.05 7.39
CA GLU A 96 -11.44 -0.74 8.32
C GLU A 96 -12.70 -1.31 7.66
N SER A 97 -13.29 -0.55 6.75
CA SER A 97 -14.51 -0.93 6.04
C SER A 97 -14.31 -1.98 4.95
N GLN A 98 -13.06 -2.21 4.54
CA GLN A 98 -12.64 -2.96 3.35
C GLN A 98 -13.27 -2.45 2.03
N GLN A 99 -13.95 -1.30 2.02
CA GLN A 99 -14.64 -0.80 0.83
C GLN A 99 -13.63 -0.35 -0.22
N VAL A 100 -12.50 0.24 0.18
CA VAL A 100 -11.46 0.68 -0.76
C VAL A 100 -10.80 -0.53 -1.41
N ALA A 101 -10.43 -1.54 -0.62
CA ALA A 101 -9.91 -2.79 -1.15
C ALA A 101 -10.89 -3.47 -2.13
N ARG A 102 -12.18 -3.50 -1.80
CA ARG A 102 -13.22 -4.04 -2.68
C ARG A 102 -13.40 -3.23 -3.97
N ALA A 103 -13.37 -1.90 -3.89
CA ALA A 103 -13.53 -1.01 -5.05
C ALA A 103 -12.36 -1.14 -6.03
N PHE A 104 -11.13 -1.25 -5.52
CA PHE A 104 -9.96 -1.56 -6.33
C PHE A 104 -10.00 -3.00 -6.89
N GLY A 105 -10.73 -3.87 -6.19
CA GLY A 105 -10.82 -5.29 -6.47
C GLY A 105 -9.53 -6.00 -6.10
N ALA A 106 -8.85 -5.55 -5.04
CA ALA A 106 -7.65 -6.15 -4.48
C ALA A 106 -7.95 -7.58 -4.00
N LYS A 107 -7.07 -8.53 -4.32
CA LYS A 107 -7.30 -9.97 -4.04
C LYS A 107 -6.15 -10.65 -3.30
N THR A 108 -4.96 -10.08 -3.37
CA THR A 108 -3.73 -10.63 -2.80
C THR A 108 -2.99 -9.56 -2.00
N THR A 109 -2.03 -9.97 -1.19
CA THR A 109 -1.12 -9.06 -0.49
C THR A 109 0.34 -9.51 -0.73
N PRO A 110 1.20 -8.63 -1.29
CA PRO A 110 0.89 -7.31 -1.83
C PRO A 110 0.10 -7.34 -3.16
N ASP A 111 -0.76 -6.35 -3.40
CA ASP A 111 -1.38 -6.04 -4.72
C ASP A 111 -1.15 -4.54 -4.98
N VAL A 112 -0.36 -4.22 -5.99
CA VAL A 112 0.11 -2.87 -6.32
C VAL A 112 -0.75 -2.29 -7.44
N PHE A 113 -1.18 -1.04 -7.27
CA PHE A 113 -1.94 -0.27 -8.25
C PHE A 113 -1.27 1.08 -8.49
N VAL A 114 -0.74 1.33 -9.69
CA VAL A 114 -0.14 2.63 -10.03
C VAL A 114 -1.13 3.46 -10.82
N LEU A 115 -1.43 4.66 -10.32
CA LEU A 115 -2.35 5.62 -10.90
C LEU A 115 -1.57 6.82 -11.43
N ASP A 116 -1.88 7.28 -12.64
CA ASP A 116 -1.29 8.51 -13.15
C ASP A 116 -1.90 9.79 -12.53
N GLY A 117 -1.41 10.95 -12.95
CA GLY A 117 -1.88 12.24 -12.45
C GLY A 117 -3.35 12.58 -12.77
N GLU A 118 -3.98 11.83 -13.69
CA GLU A 118 -5.41 11.94 -14.00
C GLU A 118 -6.25 10.93 -13.19
N GLY A 119 -5.60 10.10 -12.36
CA GLY A 119 -6.23 9.06 -11.56
C GLY A 119 -6.56 7.79 -12.34
N ALA A 120 -6.01 7.59 -13.54
CA ALA A 120 -6.22 6.37 -14.33
C ALA A 120 -5.20 5.28 -13.95
N LEU A 121 -5.68 4.03 -13.85
CA LEU A 121 -4.82 2.88 -13.54
C LEU A 121 -3.86 2.59 -14.70
N ARG A 122 -2.55 2.63 -14.44
CA ARG A 122 -1.49 2.34 -15.42
C ARG A 122 -0.80 1.01 -15.19
N TYR A 123 -0.81 0.52 -13.95
CA TYR A 123 -0.22 -0.77 -13.62
C TYR A 123 -1.02 -1.46 -12.51
N ARG A 124 -1.15 -2.80 -12.61
CA ARG A 124 -1.63 -3.65 -11.53
C ARG A 124 -0.86 -4.97 -11.50
N GLY A 125 -0.33 -5.33 -10.34
CA GLY A 125 0.38 -6.60 -10.18
C GLY A 125 1.17 -6.72 -8.88
N ALA A 126 2.10 -7.66 -8.87
CA ALA A 126 3.06 -7.84 -7.79
C ALA A 126 4.19 -6.78 -7.86
N PRO A 127 4.83 -6.39 -6.74
CA PRO A 127 5.94 -5.44 -6.77
C PRO A 127 7.08 -5.84 -7.70
N ASP A 128 7.41 -7.13 -7.76
CA ASP A 128 8.42 -7.74 -8.62
C ASP A 128 8.05 -9.19 -8.99
N HIS A 129 8.92 -9.84 -9.75
CA HIS A 129 8.70 -11.19 -10.30
C HIS A 129 9.02 -12.33 -9.32
N ASP A 130 9.73 -12.07 -8.22
CA ASP A 130 10.23 -13.12 -7.32
C ASP A 130 10.03 -12.80 -5.84
N TYR A 131 9.27 -13.66 -5.17
CA TYR A 131 8.92 -13.53 -3.76
C TYR A 131 10.03 -14.02 -2.82
N ASP A 132 10.97 -14.82 -3.32
CA ASP A 132 12.04 -15.46 -2.54
C ASP A 132 13.46 -14.94 -2.86
N ASP A 133 13.63 -14.05 -3.85
CA ASP A 133 14.93 -13.45 -4.19
C ASP A 133 14.95 -11.92 -3.94
N PRO A 134 15.62 -11.44 -2.86
CA PRO A 134 15.78 -10.01 -2.60
C PRO A 134 16.68 -9.29 -3.62
N GLY A 135 17.38 -10.00 -4.51
CA GLY A 135 18.25 -9.44 -5.55
C GLY A 135 17.59 -9.21 -6.90
N ALA A 136 16.36 -9.69 -7.11
CA ALA A 136 15.63 -9.50 -8.36
C ALA A 136 14.89 -8.14 -8.34
N GLY A 137 15.63 -7.07 -8.66
CA GLY A 137 15.05 -5.74 -8.83
C GLY A 137 13.88 -5.73 -9.82
N ALA A 138 12.90 -4.84 -9.58
CA ALA A 138 11.75 -4.66 -10.46
C ALA A 138 12.20 -4.38 -11.90
N ALA A 139 11.77 -5.23 -12.83
CA ALA A 139 12.05 -5.12 -14.25
C ALA A 139 11.22 -4.03 -14.94
#